data_AF-A0A383C1Y6-F1
#
_entry.id   AF-A0A383C1Y6-F1
#
_cell.length_a   1.000
_cell.length_b   1.000
_cell.length_c   1.000
_cell.angle_alpha   90.00
_cell.angle_beta   90.00
_cell.angle_gamma   90.00
#
_symmetry.space_group_name_H-M   'P 1'
#
loop_
_entity.id
_entity.type
_entity.pdbx_description
1 polymer ?
#
loop_
_entity_poly.entity_id
_entity_poly.type
_entity_poly.pdbx_seq_one_letter_code
_entity_poly.pdbx_strand_id
1 'polypeptide(L)' 'MKIVIIARRSKHHKPEDFAPHSDAEAAMAFDYMEEEFFREVYGLMDGGGALIIAEAESEAAARAKMAEL' A
#
# COMPACT_ATOMS: atom_id res chain seq x y z
N MET A 1 -13.60 5.56 9.06
CA MET A 1 -14.30 4.78 8.02
C MET A 1 -13.37 3.72 7.46
N LYS A 2 -13.89 2.58 7.02
CA LYS A 2 -13.08 1.54 6.37
C LYS A 2 -13.06 1.77 4.86
N ILE A 3 -11.87 1.75 4.27
CA ILE A 3 -11.63 1.99 2.84
C ILE A 3 -10.85 0.81 2.29
N VAL A 4 -11.28 0.29 1.13
CA VAL A 4 -10.54 -0.76 0.41
C VAL A 4 -9.65 -0.09 -0.62
N ILE A 5 -8.35 -0.34 -0.53
CA ILE A 5 -7.34 0.20 -1.45
C ILE A 5 -6.75 -0.98 -2.24
N ILE A 6 -6.65 -0.80 -3.56
CA ILE A 6 -6.01 -1.78 -4.46
C ILE A 6 -4.75 -1.12 -5.02
N ALA A 7 -3.60 -1.40 -4.41
CA ALA A 7 -2.30 -0.92 -4.85
C ALA A 7 -1.78 -1.83 -5.96
N ARG A 8 -1.58 -1.30 -7.17
CA ARG A 8 -1.12 -2.05 -8.35
C ARG A 8 0.28 -1.57 -8.74
N ARG A 9 1.20 -2.52 -8.93
CA ARG A 9 2.50 -2.26 -9.56
C ARG A 9 2.31 -1.84 -11.01
N SER A 10 3.24 -1.03 -11.50
CA SER A 10 3.27 -0.63 -12.90
C SER A 10 3.46 -1.84 -13.81
N LYS A 11 2.70 -1.89 -14.91
CA LYS A 11 2.87 -2.91 -15.96
C LYS A 11 4.03 -2.63 -16.91
N HIS A 12 4.67 -1.46 -16.76
CA HIS A 12 5.75 -1.00 -17.64
C HIS A 12 7.14 -1.19 -17.03
N HIS A 13 7.21 -1.56 -15.75
CA HIS A 13 8.44 -1.85 -15.04
C HIS A 13 8.53 -3.34 -14.77
N LYS A 14 9.74 -3.86 -14.74
CA LYS A 14 10.00 -5.27 -14.43
C LYS A 14 10.08 -5.45 -12.92
N PRO A 15 9.86 -6.67 -12.40
CA PRO A 15 10.01 -6.97 -10.97
C PRO A 15 11.33 -6.48 -10.36
N GLU A 16 12.43 -6.52 -11.12
CA GLU A 16 13.75 -6.10 -10.66
C GLU A 16 13.85 -4.60 -10.39
N ASP A 17 13.01 -3.78 -11.06
CA ASP A 17 12.97 -2.34 -10.86
C ASP A 17 12.40 -1.97 -9.48
N PHE A 18 11.65 -2.88 -8.84
CA PHE A 18 11.07 -2.68 -7.51
C PHE A 18 11.95 -3.21 -6.38
N ALA A 19 12.90 -4.10 -6.68
CA ALA A 19 13.75 -4.74 -5.67
C ALA A 19 14.50 -3.73 -4.78
N PRO A 20 15.09 -2.62 -5.32
CA PRO A 20 15.77 -1.63 -4.49
C PRO A 20 14.86 -0.85 -3.53
N HIS A 21 13.55 -0.84 -3.79
CA HIS A 21 12.56 -0.08 -3.02
C HIS A 21 11.78 -0.94 -2.03
N SER A 22 11.93 -2.27 -2.10
CA SER A 22 11.06 -3.21 -1.39
C SER A 22 11.16 -3.08 0.13
N ASP A 23 12.37 -2.90 0.66
CA ASP A 23 12.59 -2.75 2.11
C ASP A 23 12.03 -1.43 2.63
N ALA A 24 12.18 -0.33 1.86
CA ALA A 24 11.65 0.98 2.24
C ALA A 24 10.11 1.00 2.17
N GLU A 25 9.52 0.40 1.13
CA GLU A 25 8.06 0.24 1.00
C GLU A 25 7.49 -0.60 2.15
N ALA A 26 8.17 -1.70 2.52
CA ALA A 26 7.77 -2.53 3.65
C ALA A 26 7.84 -1.77 4.98
N ALA A 27 8.90 -1.00 5.22
CA ALA A 27 9.03 -0.17 6.42
C ALA A 27 7.87 0.84 6.55
N MET A 28 7.56 1.59 5.48
CA MET A 28 6.43 2.52 5.50
C MET A 28 5.09 1.81 5.72
N ALA A 29 4.90 0.62 5.15
CA ALA A 29 3.68 -0.16 5.37
C ALA A 29 3.55 -0.59 6.84
N PHE A 30 4.66 -0.91 7.53
CA PHE A 30 4.66 -1.20 8.96
C PHE A 30 4.35 0.04 9.80
N ASP A 31 4.94 1.19 9.48
CA ASP A 31 4.64 2.46 10.15
C ASP A 31 3.13 2.77 10.03
N TYR A 32 2.56 2.58 8.84
CA TYR A 32 1.12 2.75 8.62
C TYR A 32 0.24 1.74 9.36
N MET A 33 0.75 0.54 9.66
CA MET A 33 0.04 -0.40 10.54
C MET A 33 0.10 0.05 12.01
N GLU A 34 1.26 0.55 12.47
CA GLU A 34 1.43 1.07 13.83
C GLU A 34 0.55 2.30 14.08
N GLU A 35 0.42 3.18 13.09
CA GLU A 35 -0.49 4.32 13.10
C GLU A 35 -1.97 3.95 12.92
N GLU A 36 -2.29 2.65 12.88
CA GLU A 36 -3.63 2.10 12.68
C GLU A 36 -4.32 2.53 11.36
N PHE A 37 -3.56 3.11 10.42
CA PHE A 37 -4.07 3.45 9.10
C PHE A 37 -4.27 2.19 8.27
N PHE A 38 -3.27 1.32 8.17
CA PHE A 38 -3.41 -0.01 7.58
C PHE A 38 -3.91 -0.98 8.64
N ARG A 39 -5.09 -1.57 8.40
CA ARG A 39 -5.66 -2.60 9.28
C ARG A 39 -5.31 -4.00 8.82
N GLU A 40 -5.34 -4.22 7.50
CA GLU A 40 -5.04 -5.50 6.89
C GLU A 40 -4.36 -5.27 5.53
N VAL A 41 -3.40 -6.12 5.19
CA VAL A 41 -2.70 -6.10 3.90
C VAL A 41 -2.63 -7.52 3.35
N TYR A 42 -3.07 -7.70 2.11
CA TYR A 42 -3.10 -8.96 1.40
C TYR A 42 -2.37 -8.82 0.07
N GLY A 43 -1.40 -9.70 -0.19
CA GLY A 43 -0.77 -9.78 -1.51
C GLY A 43 -1.77 -10.26 -2.57
N LEU A 44 -1.75 -9.65 -3.75
CA LEU A 44 -2.50 -10.16 -4.89
C LEU A 44 -1.84 -11.45 -5.41
N MET A 45 -2.64 -12.44 -5.81
CA MET A 45 -2.12 -13.74 -6.27
C MET A 45 -1.23 -13.66 -7.51
N ASP A 46 -1.37 -12.61 -8.32
CA ASP A 46 -0.56 -12.35 -9.50
C ASP A 46 0.79 -11.68 -9.18
N GLY A 47 1.07 -11.40 -7.89
CA GLY A 47 2.26 -10.64 -7.47
C GLY A 47 2.27 -9.18 -7.92
N GLY A 48 1.15 -8.70 -8.46
CA GLY A 48 1.01 -7.38 -9.07
C GLY A 48 0.74 -6.26 -8.08
N GLY A 49 0.83 -6.50 -6.78
CA GLY A 49 0.61 -5.52 -5.72
C GLY A 49 -0.16 -6.09 -4.54
N ALA A 50 -0.99 -5.26 -3.91
CA ALA A 50 -1.69 -5.60 -2.67
C ALA A 50 -3.12 -5.04 -2.61
N LEU A 51 -3.97 -5.74 -1.86
CA LEU A 51 -5.24 -5.24 -1.35
C LEU A 51 -5.05 -4.84 0.11
N ILE A 52 -5.47 -3.62 0.45
CA ILE A 52 -5.26 -3.03 1.76
C ILE A 52 -6.61 -2.59 2.31
N ILE A 53 -6.90 -2.96 3.56
CA ILE A 53 -8.01 -2.41 4.32
C ILE A 53 -7.46 -1.28 5.16
N ALA A 54 -7.87 -0.05 4.86
CA ALA A 54 -7.42 1.15 5.55
C ALA A 54 -8.52 1.77 6.42
N GLU A 55 -8.13 2.45 7.48
CA GLU A 55 -9.00 3.25 8.33
C GLU A 55 -8.60 4.72 8.27
N ALA A 56 -9.50 5.57 7.75
CA ALA A 56 -9.27 7.01 7.67
C ALA A 56 -10.57 7.78 7.94
N GLU A 57 -10.47 9.11 8.06
CA GLU A 57 -11.63 9.98 8.24
C GLU A 57 -12.43 10.19 6.94
N SER A 58 -11.75 10.11 5.78
CA SER A 58 -12.35 10.26 4.46
C SER A 58 -11.52 9.57 3.37
N GLU A 59 -12.11 9.35 2.20
CA GLU A 59 -11.37 8.90 1.00
C GLU A 59 -10.23 9.87 0.64
N ALA A 60 -10.47 11.18 0.75
CA ALA A 60 -9.46 12.19 0.43
C ALA A 60 -8.24 12.11 1.35
N ALA A 61 -8.45 11.91 2.66
CA ALA A 61 -7.38 11.71 3.62
C ALA A 61 -6.57 10.44 3.32
N ALA A 62 -7.26 9.33 3.00
CA ALA A 62 -6.60 8.09 2.61
C ALA A 62 -5.77 8.27 1.32
N ARG A 63 -6.30 8.97 0.31
CA ARG A 63 -5.56 9.26 -0.94
C ARG A 63 -4.33 10.11 -0.69
N ALA A 64 -4.43 11.15 0.14
CA ALA A 64 -3.31 12.01 0.47
C ALA A 64 -2.17 11.21 1.12
N LYS A 65 -2.51 10.40 2.13
CA LYS A 65 -1.53 9.54 2.83
C LYS A 65 -0.91 8.46 1.93
N MET A 66 -1.72 7.87 1.04
CA MET A 66 -1.21 6.90 0.06
C MET A 66 -0.32 7.52 -1.02
N ALA A 67 -0.40 8.82 -1.26
CA ALA A 67 0.46 9.49 -2.25
C ALA A 67 1.90 9.70 -1.75
N GLU A 68 2.15 9.48 -0.46
CA GLU A 68 3.46 9.50 0.16
C GLU A 68 4.20 8.16 0.03
N LEU A 69 3.50 7.10 -0.40
CA LEU A 69 4.02 5.75 -0.59
C LEU A 69 4.61 5.53 -2.00
#